data_AF-A0AAR5QA89-F1
#
_entry.id   AF-A0AAR5QA89-F1
#
_cell.length_a   1.000
_cell.length_b   1.000
_cell.length_c   1.000
_cell.angle_alpha   90.00
_cell.angle_beta   90.00
_cell.angle_gamma   90.00
#
_symmetry.space_group_name_H-M   'P 1'
#
loop_
_entity.id
_entity.type
_entity.pdbx_description
1 polymer ?
#
loop_
_entity_poly.entity_id
_entity_poly.type
_entity_poly.pdbx_seq_one_letter_code
_entity_poly.pdbx_strand_id
1 'polypeptide(L)'
;MKVQVKNALEYKEVSRRADSSQSWISIACVLVGLGFVALAFLIIRKCRQSSQSKHEYSAVKTEGGNDKFRGENKIRNNALLACKKKFIDNERYDLISQLGDIGFRSDKNWFTVHDKTLGAERLLTLVPLPSTCPIAPSQQTRETLIELFRGLQHPYIHPVLDIDFWKDEAAIFAPLNPTGSLKDLIYQSFWQDDYEKKYVCRGEGLPLRTANDFFRQDTVVIVEDCRKRALEDIIEEDSDLSENNSLDEDCNSSLR
;
A
#
# COMPACT_ATOMS: atom_id res chain seq x y z
N MET A 1 69.52 49.24 -30.10
CA MET A 1 69.13 48.27 -29.04
C MET A 1 67.80 48.60 -28.33
N LYS A 2 67.38 49.87 -28.19
CA LYS A 2 66.12 50.25 -27.50
C LYS A 2 64.80 49.91 -28.24
N VAL A 3 64.82 49.73 -29.56
CA VAL A 3 63.61 49.47 -30.37
C VAL A 3 63.10 48.04 -30.19
N GLN A 4 64.00 47.06 -30.06
CA GLN A 4 63.64 45.64 -29.91
C GLN A 4 62.95 45.35 -28.55
N VAL A 5 63.33 46.06 -27.49
CA VAL A 5 62.72 45.90 -26.15
C VAL A 5 61.28 46.44 -26.11
N LYS A 6 60.99 47.49 -26.88
CA LYS A 6 59.65 48.09 -26.94
C LYS A 6 58.66 47.15 -27.62
N ASN A 7 59.07 46.52 -28.72
CA ASN A 7 58.23 45.58 -29.47
C ASN A 7 57.94 44.30 -28.66
N ALA A 8 58.89 43.83 -27.84
CA ALA A 8 58.69 42.66 -26.98
C ALA A 8 57.75 42.93 -25.79
N LEU A 9 57.75 44.16 -25.25
CA LEU A 9 56.81 44.57 -24.20
C LEU A 9 55.39 44.74 -24.75
N GLU A 10 55.25 45.32 -25.94
CA GLU A 10 53.95 45.52 -26.60
C GLU A 10 53.30 44.18 -26.96
N TYR A 11 54.07 43.20 -27.45
CA TYR A 11 53.57 41.85 -27.72
C TYR A 11 53.11 41.12 -26.45
N LYS A 12 53.80 41.34 -25.32
CA LYS A 12 53.47 40.74 -24.02
C LYS A 12 52.26 41.40 -23.35
N GLU A 13 51.91 42.63 -23.71
CA GLU A 13 50.68 43.31 -23.27
C GLU A 13 49.47 42.92 -24.12
N VAL A 14 49.64 42.77 -25.44
CA VAL A 14 48.57 42.30 -26.34
C VAL A 14 48.16 40.86 -26.01
N SER A 15 49.13 39.97 -25.77
CA SER A 15 48.84 38.58 -25.39
C SER A 15 48.10 38.48 -24.04
N ARG A 16 48.46 39.32 -23.06
CA ARG A 16 47.79 39.35 -21.74
C ARG A 16 46.35 39.87 -21.82
N ARG A 17 46.06 40.74 -22.79
CA ARG A 17 44.72 41.28 -23.05
C ARG A 17 43.82 40.25 -23.76
N ALA A 18 44.40 39.32 -24.52
CA ALA A 18 43.69 38.21 -25.17
C ALA A 18 43.30 37.07 -24.19
N ASP A 19 44.17 36.70 -23.25
CA ASP A 19 43.84 35.66 -22.25
C ASP A 19 42.77 36.12 -21.25
N SER A 20 42.77 37.42 -20.92
CA SER A 20 41.75 38.00 -20.04
C SER A 20 40.37 37.98 -20.69
N SER A 21 40.26 38.09 -22.01
CA SER A 21 38.96 38.14 -22.70
C SER A 21 38.32 36.75 -22.85
N GLN A 22 39.12 35.70 -22.97
CA GLN A 22 38.64 34.33 -23.13
C GLN A 22 38.20 33.69 -21.79
N SER A 23 38.80 34.16 -20.68
CA SER A 23 38.48 33.69 -19.33
C SER A 23 37.09 34.13 -18.85
N TRP A 24 36.68 35.37 -19.10
CA TRP A 24 35.36 35.85 -18.64
C TRP A 24 34.20 35.24 -19.45
N ILE A 25 34.42 34.93 -20.73
CA ILE A 25 33.44 34.25 -21.58
C ILE A 25 33.15 32.84 -21.06
N SER A 26 34.21 32.10 -20.67
CA SER A 26 34.07 30.73 -20.14
C SER A 26 33.29 30.70 -18.83
N ILE A 27 33.57 31.67 -17.93
CA ILE A 27 32.86 31.81 -16.65
C ILE A 27 31.39 32.18 -16.89
N ALA A 28 31.11 33.09 -17.83
CA ALA A 28 29.75 33.47 -18.18
C ALA A 28 28.95 32.28 -18.73
N CYS A 29 29.53 31.45 -19.59
CA CYS A 29 28.86 30.24 -20.11
C CYS A 29 28.49 29.24 -19.01
N VAL A 30 29.36 29.04 -18.01
CA VAL A 30 29.10 28.12 -16.89
C VAL A 30 27.97 28.65 -16.00
N LEU A 31 27.96 29.96 -15.69
CA LEU A 31 26.92 30.57 -14.87
C LEU A 31 25.56 30.55 -15.57
N VAL A 32 25.52 30.82 -16.88
CA VAL A 32 24.31 30.70 -17.69
C VAL A 32 23.82 29.26 -17.72
N GLY A 33 24.71 28.29 -17.94
CA GLY A 33 24.37 26.86 -17.91
C GLY A 33 23.77 26.40 -16.58
N LEU A 34 24.38 26.79 -15.46
CA LEU A 34 23.84 26.50 -14.12
C LEU A 34 22.48 27.17 -13.88
N GLY A 35 22.29 28.38 -14.38
CA GLY A 35 21.00 29.08 -14.35
C GLY A 35 19.91 28.33 -15.11
N PHE A 36 20.21 27.83 -16.31
CA PHE A 36 19.27 27.01 -17.10
C PHE A 36 18.93 25.69 -16.40
N VAL A 37 19.91 25.02 -15.79
CA VAL A 37 19.68 23.78 -15.03
C VAL A 37 18.82 24.04 -13.79
N ALA A 38 19.08 25.12 -13.05
CA ALA A 38 18.25 25.51 -11.91
C ALA A 38 16.82 25.90 -12.34
N LEU A 39 16.67 26.63 -13.45
CA LEU A 39 15.37 26.98 -14.01
C LEU A 39 14.61 25.74 -14.47
N ALA A 40 15.27 24.79 -15.15
CA ALA A 40 14.68 23.52 -15.53
C ALA A 40 14.26 22.71 -14.30
N PHE A 41 15.09 22.64 -13.26
CA PHE A 41 14.75 21.98 -12.00
C PHE A 41 13.55 22.63 -11.30
N LEU A 42 13.48 23.97 -11.29
CA LEU A 42 12.34 24.71 -10.76
C LEU A 42 11.07 24.52 -11.59
N ILE A 43 11.17 24.48 -12.92
CA ILE A 43 10.05 24.18 -13.82
C ILE A 43 9.58 22.73 -13.60
N ILE A 44 10.47 21.75 -13.50
CA ILE A 44 10.11 20.35 -13.20
C ILE A 44 9.43 20.26 -11.83
N ARG A 45 9.96 20.94 -10.81
CA ARG A 45 9.35 20.99 -9.47
C ARG A 45 7.99 21.69 -9.49
N LYS A 46 7.86 22.77 -10.26
CA LYS A 46 6.62 23.53 -10.42
C LYS A 46 5.61 22.81 -11.30
N CYS A 47 6.01 22.00 -12.27
CA CYS A 47 5.14 21.09 -13.03
C CYS A 47 4.68 19.93 -12.15
N ARG A 48 5.54 19.37 -11.28
CA ARG A 48 5.15 18.40 -10.25
C ARG A 48 4.16 18.99 -9.25
N GLN A 49 4.28 20.28 -8.90
CA GLN A 49 3.30 20.98 -8.04
C GLN A 49 2.05 21.45 -8.80
N SER A 50 2.16 21.86 -10.07
CA SER A 50 1.06 22.41 -10.88
C SER A 50 0.21 21.33 -11.56
N SER A 51 0.70 20.09 -11.65
CA SER A 51 -0.13 18.93 -11.95
C SER A 51 -1.12 18.60 -10.82
N GLN A 52 -1.20 19.42 -9.77
CA GLN A 52 -2.39 19.57 -8.92
C GLN A 52 -3.55 20.25 -9.66
N SER A 53 -3.75 19.98 -10.95
CA SER A 53 -5.06 20.18 -11.55
C SER A 53 -5.99 19.16 -10.90
N LYS A 54 -6.61 19.58 -9.80
CA LYS A 54 -7.78 18.98 -9.21
C LYS A 54 -8.73 18.63 -10.35
N HIS A 55 -8.76 17.37 -10.76
CA HIS A 55 -9.97 16.83 -11.32
C HIS A 55 -10.96 16.74 -10.16
N GLU A 56 -11.55 17.90 -9.84
CA GLU A 56 -12.82 17.99 -9.14
C GLU A 56 -13.79 17.16 -9.98
N TYR A 57 -13.99 15.90 -9.59
CA TYR A 57 -15.30 15.31 -9.77
C TYR A 57 -16.24 16.26 -9.04
N SER A 58 -17.09 16.96 -9.79
CA SER A 58 -18.19 17.78 -9.29
C SER A 58 -19.17 16.90 -8.51
N ALA A 59 -18.79 16.49 -7.31
CA ALA A 59 -19.69 16.02 -6.29
C ALA A 59 -19.92 17.22 -5.37
N VAL A 60 -21.08 17.86 -5.55
CA VAL A 60 -21.76 18.79 -4.64
C VAL A 60 -20.82 19.46 -3.62
N LYS A 61 -20.41 20.70 -3.92
CA LYS A 61 -19.76 21.59 -2.96
C LYS A 61 -20.63 21.69 -1.71
N THR A 62 -20.30 20.89 -0.70
CA THR A 62 -20.86 21.03 0.63
C THR A 62 -19.85 21.85 1.41
N GLU A 63 -20.28 22.99 1.95
CA GLU A 63 -19.48 23.94 2.76
C GLU A 63 -19.04 23.36 4.12
N GLY A 64 -18.62 22.10 4.18
CA GLY A 64 -18.37 21.33 5.41
C GLY A 64 -16.94 20.82 5.57
N GLY A 65 -15.95 21.42 4.89
CA GLY A 65 -14.56 20.92 4.89
C GLY A 65 -13.93 20.81 6.29
N ASN A 66 -14.29 21.70 7.23
CA ASN A 66 -13.79 21.66 8.60
C ASN A 66 -14.49 20.59 9.46
N ASP A 67 -15.79 20.38 9.27
CA ASP A 67 -16.56 19.40 10.05
C ASP A 67 -16.32 17.95 9.59
N LYS A 68 -16.09 17.72 8.29
CA LYS A 68 -15.63 16.43 7.78
C LYS A 68 -14.27 16.05 8.36
N PHE A 69 -13.30 16.96 8.29
CA PHE A 69 -11.97 16.75 8.85
C PHE A 69 -11.97 16.57 10.38
N ARG A 70 -12.84 17.28 11.11
CA ARG A 70 -13.06 17.04 12.56
C ARG A 70 -13.68 15.67 12.84
N GLY A 71 -14.64 15.24 12.01
CA GLY A 71 -15.29 13.93 12.15
C GLY A 71 -14.31 12.78 11.92
N GLU A 72 -13.56 12.83 10.83
CA GLU A 72 -12.54 11.84 10.46
C GLU A 72 -11.45 11.74 11.52
N ASN A 73 -10.93 12.87 12.01
CA ASN A 73 -9.93 12.86 13.08
C ASN A 73 -10.48 12.30 14.40
N LYS A 74 -11.74 12.56 14.73
CA LYS A 74 -12.38 11.98 15.92
C LYS A 74 -12.52 10.47 15.79
N ILE A 75 -12.99 9.98 14.65
CA ILE A 75 -13.14 8.54 14.38
C ILE A 75 -11.78 7.85 14.47
N ARG A 76 -10.75 8.41 13.82
CA ARG A 76 -9.39 7.87 13.83
C ARG A 76 -8.77 7.84 15.23
N ASN A 77 -8.99 8.89 16.01
CA ASN A 77 -8.55 8.94 17.41
C ASN A 77 -9.30 7.93 18.29
N ASN A 78 -10.60 7.74 18.07
CA ASN A 78 -11.39 6.74 18.78
C ASN A 78 -10.91 5.32 18.46
N ALA A 79 -10.65 5.01 17.20
CA ALA A 79 -10.09 3.72 16.78
C ALA A 79 -8.72 3.47 17.43
N LEU A 80 -7.85 4.47 17.49
CA LEU A 80 -6.56 4.38 18.18
C LEU A 80 -6.72 4.09 19.68
N LEU A 81 -7.64 4.76 20.35
CA LEU A 81 -7.92 4.53 21.77
C LEU A 81 -8.49 3.13 22.02
N ALA A 82 -9.40 2.66 21.15
CA ALA A 82 -9.96 1.31 21.21
C ALA A 82 -8.85 0.25 21.04
N CYS A 83 -7.99 0.43 20.03
CA CYS A 83 -6.79 -0.40 19.83
C CYS A 83 -5.91 -0.42 21.07
N LYS A 84 -5.50 0.75 21.57
CA LYS A 84 -4.63 0.84 22.76
C LYS A 84 -5.24 0.10 23.94
N LYS A 85 -6.53 0.31 24.22
CA LYS A 85 -7.22 -0.39 25.31
C LYS A 85 -7.19 -1.90 25.15
N LYS A 86 -7.34 -2.41 23.93
CA LYS A 86 -7.33 -3.85 23.63
C LYS A 86 -5.93 -4.47 23.72
N PHE A 87 -4.87 -3.71 23.45
CA PHE A 87 -3.50 -4.21 23.48
C PHE A 87 -2.79 -4.07 24.84
N ILE A 88 -3.37 -3.37 25.83
CA ILE A 88 -2.77 -3.26 27.19
C ILE A 88 -2.55 -4.65 27.82
N ASP A 89 -3.53 -5.54 27.70
CA ASP A 89 -3.50 -6.88 28.31
C ASP A 89 -3.26 -7.99 27.26
N ASN A 90 -2.80 -7.63 26.05
CA ASN A 90 -2.63 -8.61 24.97
C ASN A 90 -1.24 -9.28 25.06
N GLU A 91 -1.23 -10.59 25.27
CA GLU A 91 0.01 -11.38 25.40
C GLU A 91 0.74 -11.61 24.07
N ARG A 92 0.05 -11.47 22.93
CA ARG A 92 0.59 -11.83 21.61
C ARG A 92 1.05 -10.64 20.79
N TYR A 93 0.32 -9.53 20.84
CA TYR A 93 0.56 -8.38 19.97
C TYR A 93 0.79 -7.10 20.78
N ASP A 94 1.77 -6.30 20.38
CA ASP A 94 1.93 -4.92 20.84
C ASP A 94 1.59 -3.94 19.74
N LEU A 95 0.90 -2.86 20.08
CA LEU A 95 0.63 -1.77 19.14
C LEU A 95 1.89 -0.93 18.94
N ILE A 96 2.37 -0.82 17.69
CA ILE A 96 3.53 0.01 17.34
C ILE A 96 3.07 1.42 16.96
N SER A 97 2.27 1.52 15.88
CA SER A 97 1.87 2.81 15.32
C SER A 97 0.54 2.70 14.56
N GLN A 98 -0.17 3.83 14.49
CA GLN A 98 -1.30 3.98 13.58
C GLN A 98 -0.79 4.47 12.23
N LEU A 99 -1.23 3.80 11.18
CA LEU A 99 -0.92 4.18 9.81
C LEU A 99 -1.93 5.23 9.31
N GLY A 100 -1.53 5.94 8.26
CA GLY A 100 -2.44 6.79 7.50
C GLY A 100 -3.47 5.96 6.72
N ASP A 101 -4.26 6.65 5.91
CA ASP A 101 -5.24 5.97 5.06
C ASP A 101 -4.51 5.29 3.91
N ILE A 102 -3.97 4.08 4.13
CA ILE A 102 -3.17 3.40 3.11
C ILE A 102 -4.03 2.93 1.93
N GLY A 103 -5.34 2.78 2.13
CA GLY A 103 -6.33 2.42 1.12
C GLY A 103 -7.39 3.49 0.90
N PHE A 104 -8.20 3.32 -0.15
CA PHE A 104 -9.25 4.28 -0.52
C PHE A 104 -10.40 4.37 0.49
N ARG A 105 -10.62 3.26 1.22
CA ARG A 105 -11.77 3.07 2.09
C ARG A 105 -11.54 3.79 3.43
N SER A 106 -12.17 4.94 3.60
CA SER A 106 -12.05 5.77 4.81
C SER A 106 -12.74 5.20 6.06
N ASP A 107 -13.51 4.13 5.91
CA ASP A 107 -14.15 3.42 7.01
C ASP A 107 -13.19 2.46 7.74
N LYS A 108 -12.00 2.22 7.19
CA LYS A 108 -11.01 1.30 7.77
C LYS A 108 -9.92 2.07 8.50
N ASN A 109 -9.40 1.48 9.57
CA ASN A 109 -8.24 2.00 10.28
C ASN A 109 -7.10 0.99 10.21
N TRP A 110 -5.89 1.46 9.92
CA TRP A 110 -4.71 0.60 9.78
C TRP A 110 -3.69 0.88 10.86
N PHE A 111 -3.06 -0.16 11.35
CA PHE A 111 -2.04 -0.10 12.40
C PHE A 111 -0.92 -1.09 12.11
N THR A 112 0.29 -0.75 12.53
CA THR A 112 1.38 -1.71 12.61
C THR A 112 1.43 -2.26 14.03
N VAL A 113 1.48 -3.58 14.14
CA VAL A 113 1.58 -4.30 15.43
C VAL A 113 2.80 -5.21 15.43
N HIS A 114 3.42 -5.40 16.59
CA HIS A 114 4.52 -6.33 16.80
C HIS A 114 3.98 -7.64 17.33
N ASP A 115 4.22 -8.73 16.62
CA ASP A 115 3.91 -10.09 17.09
C ASP A 115 5.03 -10.57 18.01
N LYS A 116 4.78 -10.63 19.32
CA LYS A 116 5.73 -11.08 20.34
C LYS A 116 6.15 -12.53 20.17
N THR A 117 5.26 -13.35 19.63
CA THR A 117 5.49 -14.80 19.51
C THR A 117 6.45 -15.13 18.36
N LEU A 118 6.38 -14.36 17.28
CA LEU A 118 7.18 -14.57 16.07
C LEU A 118 8.27 -13.50 15.86
N GLY A 119 8.29 -12.44 16.69
CA GLY A 119 9.24 -11.33 16.58
C GLY A 119 9.09 -10.52 15.29
N ALA A 120 7.89 -10.49 14.69
CA ALA A 120 7.66 -9.90 13.36
C ALA A 120 6.61 -8.79 13.40
N GLU A 121 6.77 -7.79 12.53
CA GLU A 121 5.74 -6.76 12.33
C GLU A 121 4.60 -7.28 11.46
N ARG A 122 3.38 -6.95 11.87
CA ARG A 122 2.13 -7.32 11.19
C ARG A 122 1.30 -6.08 10.91
N LEU A 123 0.48 -6.18 9.86
CA LEU A 123 -0.54 -5.21 9.55
C LEU A 123 -1.83 -5.59 10.29
N LEU A 124 -2.34 -4.70 11.12
CA LEU A 124 -3.67 -4.76 11.70
C LEU A 124 -4.60 -3.84 10.93
N THR A 125 -5.73 -4.39 10.46
CA THR A 125 -6.81 -3.62 9.85
C THR A 125 -8.05 -3.73 10.72
N LEU A 126 -8.55 -2.60 11.21
CA LEU A 126 -9.87 -2.51 11.83
C LEU A 126 -10.92 -2.16 10.79
N VAL A 127 -11.96 -2.98 10.74
CA VAL A 127 -13.11 -2.79 9.85
C VAL A 127 -14.37 -2.68 10.70
N PRO A 128 -15.22 -1.65 10.51
CA PRO A 128 -16.47 -1.53 11.25
C PRO A 128 -17.40 -2.70 10.88
N LEU A 129 -18.01 -3.33 11.89
CA LEU A 129 -19.11 -4.27 11.66
C LEU A 129 -20.42 -3.50 11.69
N PRO A 130 -21.14 -3.40 10.56
CA PRO A 130 -22.49 -2.87 10.61
C PRO A 130 -23.41 -3.85 11.36
N SER A 131 -24.41 -3.31 12.06
CA SER A 131 -25.43 -4.13 12.76
C SER A 131 -26.28 -4.99 11.80
N THR A 132 -26.23 -4.70 10.51
CA THR A 132 -26.85 -5.47 9.42
C THR A 132 -25.95 -6.60 8.91
N CYS A 133 -24.76 -6.80 9.48
CA CYS A 133 -23.88 -7.89 9.07
C CYS A 133 -24.59 -9.24 9.29
N PRO A 134 -24.71 -10.10 8.26
CA PRO A 134 -25.37 -11.39 8.40
C PRO A 134 -24.56 -12.37 9.27
N ILE A 135 -23.30 -12.05 9.51
CA ILE A 135 -22.37 -12.85 10.30
C ILE A 135 -22.37 -12.32 11.73
N ALA A 136 -22.95 -13.08 12.65
CA ALA A 136 -22.92 -12.76 14.07
C ALA A 136 -21.49 -12.95 14.62
N PRO A 137 -20.90 -11.95 15.27
CA PRO A 137 -19.58 -12.09 15.88
C PRO A 137 -19.67 -13.10 17.04
N SER A 138 -19.10 -14.28 16.84
CA SER A 138 -19.04 -15.34 17.83
C SER A 138 -17.68 -16.04 17.75
N GLN A 139 -17.30 -16.76 18.82
CA GLN A 139 -16.07 -17.56 18.81
C GLN A 139 -16.10 -18.63 17.71
N GLN A 140 -17.23 -19.30 17.53
CA GLN A 140 -17.42 -20.31 16.48
C GLN A 140 -17.20 -19.70 15.09
N THR A 141 -17.82 -18.55 14.81
CA THR A 141 -17.65 -17.82 13.56
C THR A 141 -16.20 -17.43 13.30
N ARG A 142 -15.48 -17.00 14.35
CA ARG A 142 -14.06 -16.67 14.24
C ARG A 142 -13.25 -17.90 13.84
N GLU A 143 -13.47 -19.03 14.50
CA GLU A 143 -12.77 -20.28 14.23
C GLU A 143 -13.02 -20.76 12.79
N THR A 144 -14.28 -20.76 12.33
CA THR A 144 -14.65 -21.09 10.95
C THR A 144 -14.01 -20.16 9.93
N LEU A 145 -13.97 -18.85 10.19
CA LEU A 145 -13.31 -17.91 9.27
C LEU A 145 -11.81 -18.16 9.19
N ILE A 146 -11.15 -18.37 10.34
CA ILE A 146 -9.72 -18.67 10.37
C ILE A 146 -9.42 -19.97 9.60
N GLU A 147 -10.25 -21.00 9.77
CA GLU A 147 -10.14 -22.25 9.03
C GLU A 147 -10.28 -22.05 7.52
N LEU A 148 -11.28 -21.28 7.09
CA LEU A 148 -11.47 -20.90 5.69
C LEU A 148 -10.25 -20.14 5.13
N PHE A 149 -9.70 -19.19 5.87
CA PHE A 149 -8.48 -18.47 5.45
C PHE A 149 -7.24 -19.37 5.42
N ARG A 150 -7.18 -20.41 6.25
CA ARG A 150 -6.12 -21.43 6.18
C ARG A 150 -6.27 -22.32 4.94
N GLY A 151 -7.50 -22.67 4.55
CA GLY A 151 -7.76 -23.36 3.29
C GLY A 151 -7.39 -22.53 2.04
N LEU A 152 -7.53 -21.20 2.13
CA LEU A 152 -7.21 -20.26 1.06
C LEU A 152 -5.70 -19.94 0.91
N GLN A 153 -4.80 -20.73 1.49
CA GLN A 153 -3.37 -20.48 1.38
C GLN A 153 -2.87 -20.70 -0.05
N HIS A 154 -2.53 -19.61 -0.74
CA HIS A 154 -2.04 -19.65 -2.11
C HIS A 154 -0.87 -18.65 -2.28
N PRO A 155 0.18 -18.98 -3.06
CA PRO A 155 1.37 -18.14 -3.19
C PRO A 155 1.11 -16.70 -3.65
N TYR A 156 0.02 -16.49 -4.40
CA TYR A 156 -0.36 -15.18 -4.94
C TYR A 156 -1.53 -14.52 -4.19
N ILE A 157 -2.08 -15.17 -3.15
CA ILE A 157 -3.09 -14.57 -2.28
C ILE A 157 -2.40 -14.06 -1.02
N HIS A 158 -2.64 -12.78 -0.69
CA HIS A 158 -2.10 -12.23 0.55
C HIS A 158 -2.78 -12.90 1.76
N PRO A 159 -2.02 -13.58 2.64
CA PRO A 159 -2.62 -14.43 3.66
C PRO A 159 -3.18 -13.60 4.81
N VAL A 160 -4.29 -14.07 5.38
CA VAL A 160 -4.84 -13.60 6.64
C VAL A 160 -4.35 -14.54 7.74
N LEU A 161 -3.72 -13.99 8.78
CA LEU A 161 -3.07 -14.77 9.84
C LEU A 161 -4.00 -15.02 11.02
N ASP A 162 -4.80 -14.02 11.36
CA ASP A 162 -5.73 -14.08 12.48
C ASP A 162 -6.83 -13.05 12.29
N ILE A 163 -7.97 -13.30 12.93
CA ILE A 163 -9.12 -12.41 12.98
C ILE A 163 -9.63 -12.38 14.40
N ASP A 164 -10.03 -11.22 14.87
CA ASP A 164 -10.69 -11.05 16.15
C ASP A 164 -11.92 -10.15 16.02
N PHE A 165 -12.96 -10.46 16.78
CA PHE A 165 -14.20 -9.70 16.79
C PHE A 165 -14.24 -8.82 18.03
N TRP A 166 -14.23 -7.52 17.80
CA TRP A 166 -14.49 -6.52 18.83
C TRP A 166 -15.95 -6.10 18.77
N LYS A 167 -16.38 -5.28 19.72
CA LYS A 167 -17.80 -4.99 19.95
C LYS A 167 -18.53 -4.52 18.69
N ASP A 168 -17.91 -3.60 17.95
CA ASP A 168 -18.48 -2.99 16.74
C ASP A 168 -17.47 -3.02 15.57
N GLU A 169 -16.37 -3.76 15.70
CA GLU A 169 -15.24 -3.76 14.75
C GLU A 169 -14.61 -5.15 14.64
N ALA A 170 -14.06 -5.48 13.48
CA ALA A 170 -13.28 -6.69 13.23
C ALA A 170 -11.83 -6.28 13.08
N ALA A 171 -10.96 -6.94 13.84
CA ALA A 171 -9.53 -6.83 13.74
C ALA A 171 -8.99 -7.95 12.85
N ILE A 172 -8.37 -7.60 11.74
CA ILE A 172 -7.77 -8.54 10.80
C ILE A 172 -6.25 -8.37 10.84
N PHE A 173 -5.53 -9.46 11.07
CA PHE A 173 -4.07 -9.48 11.14
C PHE A 173 -3.50 -10.14 9.87
N ALA A 174 -2.57 -9.45 9.21
CA ALA A 174 -1.90 -9.93 7.99
C ALA A 174 -0.39 -9.64 8.05
N PRO A 175 0.45 -10.32 7.25
CA PRO A 175 1.86 -9.96 7.14
C PRO A 175 2.01 -8.54 6.59
N LEU A 176 3.01 -7.82 7.07
CA LEU A 176 3.34 -6.53 6.48
C LEU A 176 4.00 -6.74 5.11
N ASN A 177 3.47 -6.11 4.06
CA ASN A 177 4.09 -6.12 2.73
C ASN A 177 4.76 -4.77 2.43
N PRO A 178 6.10 -4.65 2.58
CA PRO A 178 6.81 -3.40 2.33
C PRO A 178 6.85 -3.00 0.86
N THR A 179 6.54 -3.92 -0.06
CA THR A 179 6.45 -3.65 -1.50
C THR A 179 5.19 -2.84 -1.84
N GLY A 180 4.17 -2.91 -0.98
CA GLY A 180 2.88 -2.26 -1.23
C GLY A 180 2.02 -3.01 -2.24
N SER A 181 0.97 -2.32 -2.71
CA SER A 181 0.06 -2.82 -3.73
C SER A 181 0.63 -2.67 -5.14
N LEU A 182 0.05 -3.38 -6.11
CA LEU A 182 0.33 -3.16 -7.53
C LEU A 182 0.18 -1.68 -7.93
N LYS A 183 -0.83 -1.02 -7.35
CA LYS A 183 -1.08 0.40 -7.58
C LYS A 183 0.08 1.26 -7.05
N ASP A 184 0.65 0.92 -5.91
CA ASP A 184 1.83 1.61 -5.38
C ASP A 184 3.03 1.45 -6.31
N LEU A 185 3.22 0.27 -6.90
CA LEU A 185 4.29 0.01 -7.88
C LEU A 185 4.11 0.84 -9.16
N ILE A 186 2.89 0.92 -9.70
CA ILE A 186 2.58 1.70 -10.92
C ILE A 186 2.86 3.20 -10.71
N TYR A 187 2.63 3.70 -9.50
CA TYR A 187 2.78 5.11 -9.15
C TYR A 187 4.11 5.43 -8.43
N GLN A 188 4.96 4.41 -8.22
CA GLN A 188 6.23 4.51 -7.47
C GLN A 188 6.05 5.20 -6.11
N SER A 189 4.95 4.90 -5.42
CA SER A 189 4.62 5.47 -4.12
C SER A 189 4.98 4.53 -2.97
N PHE A 190 5.26 5.08 -1.78
CA PHE A 190 5.51 4.24 -0.61
C PHE A 190 4.18 3.70 -0.07
N TRP A 191 4.15 2.42 0.32
CA TRP A 191 2.97 1.74 0.82
C TRP A 191 2.34 2.39 2.07
N GLN A 192 3.15 3.12 2.84
CA GLN A 192 2.76 3.78 4.09
C GLN A 192 2.20 5.20 3.90
N ASP A 193 2.32 5.78 2.70
CA ASP A 193 1.80 7.13 2.43
C ASP A 193 0.26 7.17 2.45
N ASP A 194 -0.33 8.33 2.66
CA ASP A 194 -1.79 8.48 2.58
C ASP A 194 -2.29 8.28 1.13
N TYR A 195 -3.38 7.54 0.96
CA TYR A 195 -4.00 7.20 -0.32
C TYR A 195 -4.27 8.44 -1.17
N GLU A 196 -4.75 9.52 -0.56
CA GLU A 196 -5.03 10.79 -1.24
C GLU A 196 -3.78 11.44 -1.84
N LYS A 197 -2.59 11.12 -1.33
CA LYS A 197 -1.31 11.69 -1.79
C LYS A 197 -0.59 10.78 -2.78
N LYS A 198 -0.75 9.47 -2.66
CA LYS A 198 -0.07 8.44 -3.47
C LYS A 198 -0.36 8.52 -4.97
N TYR A 199 -1.61 8.79 -5.34
CA TYR A 199 -2.10 8.57 -6.72
C TYR A 199 -2.45 9.85 -7.49
N VAL A 200 -1.90 10.99 -7.06
CA VAL A 200 -2.23 12.31 -7.63
C VAL A 200 -1.49 12.56 -8.95
N CYS A 201 -0.30 11.97 -9.12
CA CYS A 201 0.48 12.09 -10.34
C CYS A 201 0.14 10.95 -11.31
N ARG A 202 0.27 11.17 -12.62
CA ARG A 202 0.13 10.10 -13.61
C ARG A 202 1.24 9.06 -13.37
N GLY A 203 0.85 7.81 -13.12
CA GLY A 203 1.80 6.72 -12.95
C GLY A 203 2.65 6.50 -14.21
N GLU A 204 3.92 6.12 -14.02
CA GLU A 204 4.84 5.86 -15.13
C GLU A 204 4.54 4.54 -15.85
N GLY A 205 3.65 3.72 -15.27
CA GLY A 205 3.30 2.40 -15.79
C GLY A 205 4.36 1.36 -15.44
N LEU A 206 3.98 0.09 -15.48
CA LEU A 206 4.92 -1.01 -15.27
C LEU A 206 5.62 -1.36 -16.59
N PRO A 207 6.91 -1.74 -16.56
CA PRO A 207 7.55 -2.34 -17.72
C PRO A 207 6.73 -3.53 -18.24
N LEU A 208 6.59 -3.66 -19.56
CA LEU A 208 5.74 -4.68 -20.20
C LEU A 208 6.03 -6.12 -19.73
N ARG A 209 7.28 -6.41 -19.38
CA ARG A 209 7.69 -7.73 -18.84
C ARG A 209 7.07 -7.99 -17.48
N THR A 210 7.21 -7.04 -16.55
CA THR A 210 6.63 -7.09 -15.21
C THR A 210 5.11 -7.12 -15.25
N ALA A 211 4.49 -6.37 -16.16
CA ALA A 211 3.05 -6.40 -16.34
C ALA A 211 2.55 -7.80 -16.75
N ASN A 212 3.16 -8.42 -17.77
CA ASN A 212 2.77 -9.75 -18.22
C ASN A 212 2.93 -10.82 -17.13
N ASP A 213 4.00 -10.76 -16.34
CA ASP A 213 4.21 -11.70 -15.24
C ASP A 213 3.13 -11.55 -14.15
N PHE A 214 2.77 -10.32 -13.80
CA PHE A 214 1.73 -10.02 -12.80
C PHE A 214 0.34 -10.50 -13.24
N PHE A 215 -0.07 -10.20 -14.49
CA PHE A 215 -1.36 -10.62 -15.02
C PHE A 215 -1.51 -12.15 -15.09
N ARG A 216 -0.43 -12.86 -15.41
CA ARG A 216 -0.43 -14.32 -15.49
C ARG A 216 -0.55 -14.96 -14.12
N GLN A 217 0.01 -14.35 -13.09
CA GLN A 217 -0.03 -14.81 -11.70
C GLN A 217 -1.39 -14.52 -11.04
N ASP A 218 -1.92 -13.31 -11.21
CA ASP A 218 -3.09 -12.84 -10.46
C ASP A 218 -4.41 -13.45 -10.91
N THR A 219 -4.64 -13.57 -12.23
CA THR A 219 -6.01 -13.87 -12.71
C THR A 219 -6.23 -15.35 -13.01
N VAL A 220 -5.27 -16.01 -13.66
CA VAL A 220 -5.48 -17.37 -14.15
C VAL A 220 -5.23 -18.39 -13.05
N VAL A 221 -4.14 -18.23 -12.29
CA VAL A 221 -3.73 -19.21 -11.28
C VAL A 221 -4.62 -19.13 -10.04
N ILE A 222 -4.89 -17.93 -9.53
CA ILE A 222 -5.70 -17.75 -8.31
C ILE A 222 -7.13 -18.25 -8.51
N VAL A 223 -7.78 -17.89 -9.61
CA VAL A 223 -9.18 -18.26 -9.84
C VAL A 223 -9.31 -19.76 -10.09
N GLU A 224 -8.39 -20.39 -10.82
CA GLU A 224 -8.42 -21.84 -11.00
C GLU A 224 -8.12 -22.60 -9.71
N ASP A 225 -7.14 -22.16 -8.91
CA ASP A 225 -6.74 -22.88 -7.70
C ASP A 225 -7.79 -22.75 -6.59
N CYS A 226 -8.35 -21.54 -6.39
CA CYS A 226 -9.49 -21.35 -5.49
C CYS A 226 -10.71 -22.16 -5.93
N ARG A 227 -10.97 -22.25 -7.25
CA ARG A 227 -12.07 -23.06 -7.78
C ARG A 227 -11.85 -24.54 -7.55
N LYS A 228 -10.63 -25.06 -7.71
CA LYS A 228 -10.32 -26.47 -7.47
C LYS A 228 -10.49 -26.84 -6.00
N ARG A 229 -9.96 -26.03 -5.08
CA ARG A 229 -10.11 -26.27 -3.64
C ARG A 229 -11.58 -26.22 -3.19
N ALA A 230 -12.34 -25.24 -3.68
CA ALA A 230 -13.77 -25.18 -3.42
C ALA A 230 -14.54 -26.41 -3.96
N LEU A 231 -14.04 -27.08 -5.01
CA LEU A 231 -14.64 -28.32 -5.52
C LEU A 231 -14.19 -29.55 -4.72
N GLU A 232 -12.97 -29.58 -4.21
CA GLU A 232 -12.46 -30.67 -3.36
C GLU A 232 -13.20 -30.71 -2.01
N ASP A 233 -13.44 -29.56 -1.37
CA ASP A 233 -14.21 -29.48 -0.12
C ASP A 233 -15.66 -30.00 -0.31
N ILE A 234 -16.30 -29.71 -1.46
CA ILE A 234 -17.65 -30.21 -1.78
C ILE A 234 -17.65 -31.74 -1.98
N ILE A 235 -16.59 -32.28 -2.59
CA ILE A 235 -16.49 -33.72 -2.87
C ILE A 235 -16.22 -34.50 -1.58
N GLU A 236 -15.48 -33.92 -0.63
CA GLU A 236 -15.18 -34.56 0.66
C GLU A 236 -16.43 -34.62 1.56
N GLU A 237 -17.25 -33.56 1.62
CA GLU A 237 -18.54 -33.55 2.34
C GLU A 237 -19.53 -34.63 1.83
N ASP A 238 -19.57 -34.89 0.53
CA ASP A 238 -20.44 -35.93 -0.04
C ASP A 238 -19.95 -37.36 0.27
N SER A 239 -18.65 -37.54 0.49
CA SER A 239 -18.07 -38.86 0.79
C SER A 239 -18.39 -39.33 2.22
N ASP A 240 -18.37 -38.42 3.20
CA ASP A 240 -18.71 -38.70 4.60
C ASP A 240 -20.22 -38.94 4.81
N LEU A 241 -21.07 -38.40 3.95
CA LEU A 241 -22.51 -38.67 3.93
C LEU A 241 -22.86 -40.06 3.35
N SER A 242 -21.94 -40.66 2.58
CA SER A 242 -22.13 -41.98 1.97
C SER A 242 -21.74 -43.15 2.89
N GLU A 243 -20.77 -42.95 3.79
CA GLU A 243 -20.36 -44.00 4.75
C GLU A 243 -21.33 -44.13 5.94
N ASN A 244 -21.96 -43.02 6.37
CA ASN A 244 -22.90 -43.04 7.49
C ASN A 244 -24.27 -43.67 7.16
N ASN A 245 -24.62 -43.82 5.88
CA ASN A 245 -25.85 -44.51 5.47
C ASN A 245 -25.69 -46.04 5.34
N SER A 246 -24.49 -46.58 5.57
CA SER A 246 -24.22 -48.01 5.43
C SER A 246 -24.30 -48.81 6.73
N LEU A 247 -24.47 -48.14 7.89
CA LEU A 247 -24.49 -48.80 9.21
C LEU A 247 -25.88 -48.98 9.84
N ASP A 248 -26.95 -48.53 9.18
CA ASP A 248 -28.32 -48.60 9.72
C ASP A 248 -29.23 -49.68 9.09
N GLU A 249 -28.78 -50.45 8.08
CA GLU A 249 -29.62 -51.50 7.46
C GLU A 249 -29.54 -52.90 8.12
N ASP A 250 -28.61 -53.15 9.05
CA ASP A 250 -28.42 -54.52 9.59
C ASP A 250 -29.26 -54.86 10.83
N CYS A 251 -30.10 -53.96 11.36
CA CYS A 251 -30.84 -54.22 12.60
C CYS A 251 -32.33 -54.61 12.44
N ASN A 252 -32.82 -54.82 11.21
CA ASN A 252 -34.27 -55.01 10.97
C ASN A 252 -34.71 -56.38 10.42
N SER A 253 -33.85 -57.41 10.47
CA SER A 253 -34.18 -58.75 9.93
C SER A 253 -34.54 -59.83 10.97
N SER A 254 -34.57 -59.53 12.28
CA SER A 254 -34.81 -60.55 13.33
C SER A 254 -36.13 -60.44 14.10
N LEU A 255 -37.20 -59.94 13.48
CA LEU A 255 -38.56 -59.98 14.04
C LEU A 255 -39.61 -60.10 12.93
N ARG A 256 -39.72 -61.29 12.33
CA ARG A 256 -40.94 -61.79 11.68
C ARG A 256 -40.92 -63.31 11.58
#